data_AF-A0A2N9FUI1-F1
#
_entry.id   AF-A0A2N9FUI1-F1
#
_cell.length_a   1.000
_cell.length_b   1.000
_cell.length_c   1.000
_cell.angle_alpha   90.00
_cell.angle_beta   90.00
_cell.angle_gamma   90.00
#
_symmetry.space_group_name_H-M   'P 1'
#
loop_
_entity.id
_entity.type
_entity.pdbx_description
1 polymer ?
#
loop_
_entity_poly.entity_id
_entity_poly.type
_entity_poly.pdbx_seq_one_letter_code
_entity_poly.pdbx_strand_id
1 'polypeptide(L)'
;MATAKLNREKLKKMMSQQDEVPLTIGKKRKADTSSKKTTDERILLPPPPPAPKPSIPEPVPSSPVEVIEITAEPSSSRSLEKVPTLPRDASLACRRAKSVVTKDDVGEYDKVNTDVVKVAGVHSLMKGLTELTVIANRCIQWEEALLKQKVQLSEAAQSNQRLTALVNELTLDRDRVVGEMSTLKVDMAKKDEDLKRALDGSRKSEERVKMLTSQLEGARVSAVEEFKSSEAYDDVNTRYFLSGFSLLKKQVKEKFPELDFNVFQPFDDDESTIPAGEGDVETLPNDPQMDDDAAS
;
A
#
# COMPACT_ATOMS: atom_id res chain seq x y z
N MET A 1 13.55 -15.17 -27.03
CA MET A 1 13.95 -13.77 -26.79
C MET A 1 13.13 -12.88 -27.70
N ALA A 2 12.21 -12.08 -27.15
CA ALA A 2 11.38 -11.14 -27.91
C ALA A 2 11.76 -9.72 -27.50
N THR A 3 12.23 -8.91 -28.45
CA THR A 3 12.62 -7.52 -28.24
C THR A 3 11.44 -6.60 -28.54
N ALA A 4 11.02 -5.79 -27.56
CA ALA A 4 9.99 -4.78 -27.74
C ALA A 4 10.60 -3.51 -28.38
N LYS A 5 10.09 -3.11 -29.55
CA LYS A 5 10.45 -1.85 -30.23
C LYS A 5 9.79 -0.66 -29.53
N LEU A 6 10.61 0.23 -28.96
CA LEU A 6 10.17 1.49 -28.36
C LEU A 6 9.81 2.52 -29.45
N ASN A 7 8.57 3.03 -29.43
CA ASN A 7 8.09 4.04 -30.38
C ASN A 7 8.54 5.45 -29.97
N ARG A 8 9.47 6.03 -30.74
CA ARG A 8 10.16 7.30 -30.48
C ARG A 8 9.24 8.52 -30.57
N GLU A 9 8.11 8.44 -31.29
CA GLU A 9 7.18 9.57 -31.44
C GLU A 9 6.35 9.81 -30.18
N LYS A 10 5.98 8.74 -29.48
CA LYS A 10 5.20 8.83 -28.23
C LYS A 10 6.00 9.53 -27.12
N LEU A 11 7.32 9.31 -27.07
CA LEU A 11 8.23 9.97 -26.14
C LEU A 11 8.35 11.47 -26.44
N LYS A 12 8.45 11.84 -27.72
CA LYS A 12 8.57 13.25 -28.14
C LYS A 12 7.31 14.07 -27.81
N LYS A 13 6.13 13.43 -27.84
CA LYS A 13 4.84 14.07 -27.51
C LYS A 13 4.69 14.35 -26.00
N MET A 14 5.26 13.53 -25.14
CA MET A 14 5.23 13.75 -23.70
C MET A 14 6.15 14.89 -23.24
N MET A 15 7.29 15.08 -23.92
CA MET A 15 8.23 16.16 -23.58
C MET A 15 7.74 17.55 -24.00
N SER A 16 6.82 17.64 -24.96
CA SER A 16 6.28 18.92 -25.45
C SER A 16 5.12 19.48 -24.60
N GLN A 17 4.71 18.80 -23.53
CA GLN A 17 3.65 19.25 -22.62
C GLN A 17 4.16 19.79 -21.27
N GLN A 18 5.47 19.99 -21.12
CA GLN A 18 6.03 20.72 -19.99
C GLN A 18 6.61 22.03 -20.48
N ASP A 19 5.75 23.02 -20.67
CA ASP A 19 6.11 24.42 -20.43
C ASP A 19 4.84 25.21 -20.10
N GLU A 20 5.02 26.18 -19.19
CA GLU A 20 4.05 27.15 -18.68
C GLU A 20 3.15 26.73 -17.51
N VAL A 21 3.76 26.70 -16.31
CA VAL A 21 3.12 27.24 -15.11
C VAL A 21 3.61 28.68 -14.93
N PRO A 22 2.71 29.64 -14.65
CA PRO A 22 3.10 30.67 -13.69
C PRO A 22 2.19 30.67 -12.46
N LEU A 23 2.79 30.47 -11.30
CA LEU A 23 2.32 31.08 -10.05
C LEU A 23 2.49 32.60 -10.16
N THR A 24 1.50 33.39 -9.71
CA THR A 24 1.67 34.46 -8.67
C THR A 24 0.51 35.49 -8.63
N ILE A 25 0.07 35.78 -7.40
CA ILE A 25 -0.24 37.10 -6.78
C ILE A 25 -1.17 38.10 -7.52
N GLY A 26 -2.24 38.56 -6.84
CA GLY A 26 -2.85 39.88 -7.17
C GLY A 26 -4.25 40.20 -6.63
N LYS A 27 -4.31 40.97 -5.54
CA LYS A 27 -5.48 41.68 -4.99
C LYS A 27 -6.11 42.71 -5.95
N LYS A 28 -7.46 42.79 -6.03
CA LYS A 28 -8.36 43.98 -5.77
C LYS A 28 -9.58 44.16 -6.72
N ARG A 29 -10.74 44.38 -6.04
CA ARG A 29 -11.87 45.35 -6.26
C ARG A 29 -12.81 45.19 -7.48
N LYS A 30 -14.12 44.94 -7.24
CA LYS A 30 -15.31 45.87 -7.10
C LYS A 30 -16.05 45.97 -8.45
N ALA A 31 -17.37 46.07 -8.63
CA ALA A 31 -18.61 46.06 -7.83
C ALA A 31 -19.73 45.60 -8.83
N ASP A 32 -20.91 45.10 -8.42
CA ASP A 32 -22.14 45.89 -8.25
C ASP A 32 -23.20 45.05 -7.51
N THR A 33 -23.58 45.44 -6.28
CA THR A 33 -24.87 46.04 -5.87
C THR A 33 -26.15 45.22 -6.10
N SER A 34 -26.78 44.75 -5.02
CA SER A 34 -28.15 45.17 -4.63
C SER A 34 -28.48 44.74 -3.20
N SER A 35 -29.38 45.49 -2.56
CA SER A 35 -29.49 45.78 -1.12
C SER A 35 -30.75 45.18 -0.49
N LYS A 36 -30.65 44.62 0.72
CA LYS A 36 -31.56 44.96 1.84
C LYS A 36 -31.01 44.50 3.21
N LYS A 37 -31.17 45.38 4.19
CA LYS A 37 -30.62 45.39 5.56
C LYS A 37 -31.65 44.87 6.58
N THR A 38 -31.23 44.77 7.86
CA THR A 38 -31.96 44.61 9.15
C THR A 38 -32.03 43.15 9.64
N THR A 39 -31.60 42.73 10.83
CA THR A 39 -31.19 43.38 12.09
C THR A 39 -30.36 42.36 12.89
N ASP A 40 -29.38 42.87 13.63
CA ASP A 40 -28.54 42.18 14.61
C ASP A 40 -29.32 41.98 15.92
N GLU A 41 -29.51 40.73 16.35
CA GLU A 41 -29.76 40.40 17.76
C GLU A 41 -29.00 39.12 18.14
N ARG A 42 -27.80 39.35 18.66
CA ARG A 42 -27.09 38.57 19.68
C ARG A 42 -28.03 37.72 20.57
N ILE A 43 -28.00 36.41 20.38
CA ILE A 43 -28.28 35.43 21.44
C ILE A 43 -27.13 34.43 21.49
N LEU A 44 -26.46 34.42 22.64
CA LEU A 44 -25.35 33.56 23.00
C LEU A 44 -25.86 32.11 23.15
N LEU A 45 -25.45 31.20 22.27
CA LEU A 45 -25.52 29.76 22.56
C LEU A 45 -24.35 29.37 23.48
N PRO A 46 -24.56 28.45 24.46
CA PRO A 46 -23.47 27.90 25.26
C PRO A 46 -22.56 27.02 24.40
N PRO A 47 -21.27 26.86 24.76
CA PRO A 47 -20.38 25.94 24.07
C PRO A 47 -20.81 24.48 24.30
N PRO A 48 -20.59 23.59 23.33
CA PRO A 48 -20.87 22.16 23.50
C PRO A 48 -19.95 21.54 24.58
N PRO A 49 -20.43 20.53 25.33
CA PRO A 49 -19.62 19.87 26.35
C PRO A 49 -18.43 19.14 25.73
N PRO A 50 -17.27 19.11 26.41
CA PRO A 50 -16.08 18.41 25.92
C PRO A 50 -16.29 16.89 25.88
N ALA A 51 -15.77 16.26 24.82
CA ALA A 51 -15.81 14.82 24.60
C ALA A 51 -15.16 14.05 25.78
N PRO A 52 -15.75 12.93 26.24
CA PRO A 52 -15.14 12.09 27.26
C PRO A 52 -13.91 11.36 26.69
N LYS A 53 -12.79 11.43 27.42
CA LYS A 53 -11.59 10.62 27.17
C LYS A 53 -11.88 9.15 27.53
N PRO A 54 -11.27 8.17 26.82
CA PRO A 54 -11.53 6.75 27.07
C PRO A 54 -10.90 6.33 28.41
N SER A 55 -11.74 5.95 29.36
CA SER A 55 -11.34 5.29 30.60
C SER A 55 -11.29 3.78 30.39
N ILE A 56 -10.10 3.21 30.53
CA ILE A 56 -9.83 1.76 30.58
C ILE A 56 -10.44 1.20 31.88
N PRO A 57 -11.24 0.12 31.84
CA PRO A 57 -11.57 -0.64 33.04
C PRO A 57 -10.57 -1.77 33.29
N GLU A 58 -10.07 -1.84 34.51
CA GLU A 58 -9.26 -2.91 35.13
C GLU A 58 -10.13 -4.18 35.37
N PRO A 59 -9.56 -5.40 35.34
CA PRO A 59 -10.33 -6.63 35.18
C PRO A 59 -10.99 -7.11 36.48
N VAL A 60 -12.27 -7.51 36.39
CA VAL A 60 -13.03 -8.12 37.50
C VAL A 60 -13.03 -9.65 37.34
N PRO A 61 -12.95 -10.44 38.44
CA PRO A 61 -12.65 -11.88 38.42
C PRO A 61 -13.75 -12.74 37.78
N SER A 62 -13.31 -13.75 37.03
CA SER A 62 -14.10 -14.79 36.37
C SER A 62 -14.89 -15.67 37.35
N SER A 63 -16.21 -15.76 37.17
CA SER A 63 -17.05 -16.85 37.70
C SER A 63 -17.26 -17.91 36.61
N PRO A 64 -17.37 -19.21 36.95
CA PRO A 64 -17.24 -20.29 36.00
C PRO A 64 -18.49 -20.46 35.13
N VAL A 65 -18.23 -20.76 33.86
CA VAL A 65 -19.20 -21.13 32.82
C VAL A 65 -19.77 -22.51 33.15
N GLU A 66 -21.06 -22.57 33.44
CA GLU A 66 -21.81 -23.83 33.44
C GLU A 66 -22.10 -24.20 31.97
N VAL A 67 -21.39 -25.22 31.49
CA VAL A 67 -21.61 -25.84 30.19
C VAL A 67 -22.92 -26.60 30.25
N ILE A 68 -24.00 -26.02 29.73
CA ILE A 68 -25.23 -26.75 29.44
C ILE A 68 -25.11 -27.30 28.02
N GLU A 69 -24.73 -28.57 27.95
CA GLU A 69 -24.76 -29.42 26.77
C GLU A 69 -26.18 -29.49 26.20
N ILE A 70 -26.40 -28.90 25.03
CA ILE A 70 -27.68 -29.01 24.32
C ILE A 70 -27.70 -30.37 23.63
N THR A 71 -28.26 -31.37 24.33
CA THR A 71 -28.69 -32.62 23.71
C THR A 71 -29.75 -32.33 22.66
N ALA A 72 -29.48 -32.73 21.42
CA ALA A 72 -30.42 -32.67 20.33
C ALA A 72 -31.57 -33.67 20.58
N GLU A 73 -32.76 -33.16 20.90
CA GLU A 73 -34.02 -33.88 20.74
C GLU A 73 -34.89 -33.20 19.68
N PRO A 74 -35.61 -33.97 18.85
CA PRO A 74 -36.41 -33.43 17.76
C PRO A 74 -37.62 -32.73 18.37
N SER A 75 -37.70 -31.41 18.22
CA SER A 75 -38.87 -30.68 18.69
C SER A 75 -40.08 -31.07 17.85
N SER A 76 -40.81 -32.04 18.39
CA SER A 76 -42.05 -32.59 17.90
C SER A 76 -43.04 -31.47 17.66
N SER A 77 -43.42 -31.30 16.40
CA SER A 77 -44.57 -30.52 15.97
C SER A 77 -45.85 -31.14 16.54
N ARG A 78 -46.16 -30.90 17.82
CA ARG A 78 -47.53 -30.97 18.29
C ARG A 78 -48.22 -29.67 17.91
N SER A 79 -49.03 -29.75 16.87
CA SER A 79 -50.16 -28.86 16.68
C SER A 79 -51.04 -28.92 17.92
N LEU A 80 -50.76 -28.08 18.91
CA LEU A 80 -51.74 -27.73 19.92
C LEU A 80 -52.81 -26.94 19.18
N GLU A 81 -53.93 -27.62 18.90
CA GLU A 81 -55.20 -27.02 18.55
C GLU A 81 -55.52 -25.96 19.61
N LYS A 82 -55.16 -24.72 19.31
CA LYS A 82 -55.42 -23.58 20.19
C LYS A 82 -56.92 -23.42 20.25
N VAL A 83 -57.49 -23.69 21.43
CA VAL A 83 -58.83 -23.27 21.82
C VAL A 83 -59.08 -21.89 21.21
N PRO A 84 -60.13 -21.71 20.39
CA PRO A 84 -60.38 -20.44 19.73
C PRO A 84 -60.42 -19.34 20.80
N THR A 85 -59.39 -18.51 20.83
CA THR A 85 -59.46 -17.28 21.60
C THR A 85 -60.63 -16.50 21.02
N LEU A 86 -61.44 -15.93 21.92
CA LEU A 86 -62.65 -15.17 21.60
C LEU A 86 -62.59 -14.25 20.37
N PRO A 87 -61.44 -13.66 19.95
CA PRO A 87 -61.41 -12.75 18.82
C PRO A 87 -61.79 -13.35 17.46
N ARG A 88 -61.81 -14.68 17.27
CA ARG A 88 -62.01 -15.29 15.93
C ARG A 88 -63.41 -15.80 15.61
N ASP A 89 -64.28 -15.95 16.61
CA ASP A 89 -65.64 -16.48 16.39
C ASP A 89 -66.70 -15.45 16.78
N ALA A 90 -67.14 -14.66 15.78
CA ALA A 90 -68.19 -13.67 15.94
C ALA A 90 -69.51 -14.28 16.44
N SER A 91 -69.82 -15.52 16.07
CA SER A 91 -71.06 -16.21 16.49
C SER A 91 -71.00 -16.59 17.97
N LEU A 92 -69.84 -17.02 18.47
CA LEU A 92 -69.62 -17.25 19.90
C LEU A 92 -69.68 -15.94 20.69
N ALA A 93 -69.05 -14.87 20.22
CA ALA A 93 -69.11 -13.56 20.88
C ALA A 93 -70.56 -13.03 20.98
N CYS A 94 -71.32 -13.10 19.88
CA CYS A 94 -72.74 -12.75 19.86
C CYS A 94 -73.58 -13.61 20.82
N ARG A 95 -73.35 -14.93 20.88
CA ARG A 95 -74.04 -15.80 21.84
C ARG A 95 -73.76 -15.40 23.29
N ARG A 96 -72.50 -15.08 23.61
CA ARG A 96 -72.10 -14.62 24.96
C ARG A 96 -72.72 -13.26 25.29
N ALA A 97 -72.73 -12.32 24.36
CA ALA A 97 -73.37 -11.02 24.56
C ALA A 97 -74.87 -11.18 24.85
N LYS A 98 -75.56 -12.07 24.11
CA LYS A 98 -76.98 -12.38 24.35
C LYS A 98 -77.23 -13.02 25.71
N SER A 99 -76.33 -13.85 26.22
CA SER A 99 -76.50 -14.51 27.53
C SER A 99 -76.29 -13.59 28.72
N VAL A 100 -75.66 -12.43 28.53
CA VAL A 100 -75.44 -11.44 29.61
C VAL A 100 -76.71 -10.66 29.95
N VAL A 101 -77.64 -10.52 28.99
CA VAL A 101 -78.92 -9.86 29.22
C VAL A 101 -79.89 -10.86 29.84
N THR A 102 -80.32 -10.60 31.08
CA THR A 102 -81.27 -11.46 31.79
C THR A 102 -82.72 -11.04 31.51
N LYS A 103 -83.69 -11.90 31.85
CA LYS A 103 -85.11 -11.56 31.73
C LYS A 103 -85.52 -10.43 32.67
N ASP A 104 -84.90 -10.36 33.85
CA ASP A 104 -85.18 -9.31 34.84
C ASP A 104 -84.72 -7.95 34.29
N ASP A 105 -83.54 -7.87 33.66
CA ASP A 105 -83.05 -6.66 32.98
C ASP A 105 -84.04 -6.14 31.94
N VAL A 106 -84.72 -7.05 31.22
CA VAL A 106 -85.73 -6.68 30.20
C VAL A 106 -87.04 -6.24 30.87
N GLY A 107 -87.47 -6.92 31.94
CA GLY A 107 -88.70 -6.60 32.67
C GLY A 107 -88.67 -5.26 33.41
N GLU A 108 -87.49 -4.70 33.69
CA GLU A 108 -87.38 -3.33 34.23
C GLU A 108 -87.94 -2.26 33.28
N TYR A 109 -87.91 -2.51 31.97
CA TYR A 109 -88.39 -1.56 30.97
C TYR A 109 -89.92 -1.48 30.90
N ASP A 110 -90.66 -2.51 31.35
CA ASP A 110 -92.14 -2.50 31.39
C ASP A 110 -92.69 -1.43 32.36
N LYS A 111 -91.87 -0.97 33.30
CA LYS A 111 -92.23 0.03 34.33
C LYS A 111 -91.96 1.48 33.86
N VAL A 112 -91.35 1.67 32.70
CA VAL A 112 -90.89 2.98 32.20
C VAL A 112 -91.75 3.43 31.01
N ASN A 113 -92.00 4.74 30.88
CA ASN A 113 -92.73 5.29 29.73
C ASN A 113 -91.99 4.97 28.42
N THR A 114 -92.72 4.44 27.43
CA THR A 114 -92.22 4.06 26.11
C THR A 114 -91.41 5.16 25.41
N ASP A 115 -91.80 6.44 25.54
CA ASP A 115 -91.08 7.53 24.86
C ASP A 115 -89.71 7.81 25.48
N VAL A 116 -89.57 7.61 26.80
CA VAL A 116 -88.28 7.69 27.49
C VAL A 116 -87.36 6.56 27.04
N VAL A 117 -87.91 5.34 26.92
CA VAL A 117 -87.16 4.18 26.43
C VAL A 117 -86.69 4.38 24.99
N LYS A 118 -87.52 4.95 24.10
CA LYS A 118 -87.13 5.25 22.72
C LYS A 118 -85.93 6.20 22.65
N VAL A 119 -85.99 7.33 23.36
CA VAL A 119 -84.91 8.34 23.32
C VAL A 119 -83.64 7.81 23.97
N ALA A 120 -83.74 7.18 25.15
CA ALA A 120 -82.59 6.62 25.85
C ALA A 120 -81.94 5.45 25.08
N GLY A 121 -82.74 4.62 24.41
CA GLY A 121 -82.28 3.52 23.56
C GLY A 121 -81.50 4.02 22.35
N VAL A 122 -82.04 5.01 21.63
CA VAL A 122 -81.33 5.62 20.48
C VAL A 122 -80.02 6.28 20.92
N HIS A 123 -80.02 7.02 22.03
CA HIS A 123 -78.80 7.64 22.55
C HIS A 123 -77.73 6.60 22.94
N SER A 124 -78.13 5.56 23.68
CA SER A 124 -77.21 4.49 24.11
C SER A 124 -76.65 3.73 22.92
N LEU A 125 -77.50 3.46 21.91
CA LEU A 125 -77.08 2.85 20.65
C LEU A 125 -76.06 3.72 19.91
N MET A 126 -76.35 5.01 19.75
CA MET A 126 -75.44 5.94 19.06
C MET A 126 -74.09 6.06 19.78
N LYS A 127 -74.12 6.13 21.12
CA LYS A 127 -72.91 6.13 21.95
C LYS A 127 -72.09 4.85 21.74
N GLY A 128 -72.74 3.68 21.83
CA GLY A 128 -72.08 2.38 21.63
C GLY A 128 -71.50 2.21 20.23
N LEU A 129 -72.22 2.66 19.19
CA LEU A 129 -71.71 2.66 17.82
C LEU A 129 -70.48 3.57 17.66
N THR A 130 -70.49 4.75 18.27
CA THR A 130 -69.35 5.69 18.24
C THR A 130 -68.12 5.07 18.89
N GLU A 131 -68.27 4.48 20.08
CA GLU A 131 -67.20 3.78 20.78
C GLU A 131 -66.66 2.61 19.94
N LEU A 132 -67.55 1.83 19.31
CA LEU A 132 -67.16 0.73 18.42
C LEU A 132 -66.37 1.23 17.19
N THR A 133 -66.77 2.34 16.57
CA THR A 133 -66.03 2.94 15.45
C THR A 133 -64.63 3.39 15.87
N VAL A 134 -64.48 3.99 17.05
CA VAL A 134 -63.16 4.39 17.58
C VAL A 134 -62.27 3.16 17.81
N ILE A 135 -62.83 2.09 18.39
CA ILE A 135 -62.10 0.83 18.60
C ILE A 135 -61.70 0.21 17.25
N ALA A 136 -62.61 0.15 16.27
CA ALA A 136 -62.33 -0.38 14.95
C ALA A 136 -61.19 0.38 14.25
N ASN A 137 -61.22 1.72 14.29
CA ASN A 137 -60.15 2.56 13.75
C ASN A 137 -58.80 2.29 14.44
N ARG A 138 -58.80 2.08 15.76
CA ARG A 138 -57.59 1.70 16.49
C ARG A 138 -57.10 0.33 16.05
N CYS A 139 -57.97 -0.68 15.90
CA CYS A 139 -57.57 -2.00 15.41
C CYS A 139 -56.91 -1.93 14.03
N ILE A 140 -57.47 -1.16 13.09
CA ILE A 140 -56.90 -0.97 11.75
C ILE A 140 -55.48 -0.40 11.84
N GLN A 141 -55.26 0.65 12.64
CA GLN A 141 -53.92 1.22 12.83
C GLN A 141 -52.92 0.22 13.43
N TRP A 142 -53.36 -0.62 14.37
CA TRP A 142 -52.52 -1.66 14.96
C TRP A 142 -52.19 -2.76 13.95
N GLU A 143 -53.13 -3.14 13.09
CA GLU A 143 -52.91 -4.10 12.00
C GLU A 143 -51.90 -3.57 10.97
N GLU A 144 -52.02 -2.31 10.57
CA GLU A 144 -51.05 -1.64 9.68
C GLU A 144 -49.65 -1.57 10.30
N ALA A 145 -49.56 -1.18 11.58
CA ALA A 145 -48.29 -1.13 12.30
C ALA A 145 -47.65 -2.53 12.44
N LEU A 146 -48.45 -3.55 12.73
CA LEU A 146 -48.01 -4.94 12.79
C LEU A 146 -47.49 -5.42 11.43
N LEU A 147 -48.20 -5.08 10.34
CA LEU A 147 -47.80 -5.44 8.99
C LEU A 147 -46.46 -4.78 8.63
N LYS A 148 -46.29 -3.49 8.96
CA LYS A 148 -45.02 -2.77 8.77
C LYS A 148 -43.86 -3.44 9.51
N GLN A 149 -44.07 -3.82 10.78
CA GLN A 149 -43.05 -4.54 11.55
C GLN A 149 -42.71 -5.90 10.95
N LYS A 150 -43.70 -6.65 10.44
CA LYS A 150 -43.45 -7.93 9.77
C LYS A 150 -42.60 -7.79 8.51
N VAL A 151 -42.86 -6.75 7.71
CA VAL A 151 -42.04 -6.45 6.52
C VAL A 151 -40.60 -6.14 6.94
N GLN A 152 -40.41 -5.24 7.92
CA GLN A 152 -39.08 -4.90 8.43
C GLN A 152 -38.32 -6.11 8.99
N LEU A 153 -39.00 -7.02 9.71
CA LEU A 153 -38.39 -8.25 10.20
C LEU A 153 -37.91 -9.14 9.04
N SER A 154 -38.72 -9.26 7.97
CA SER A 154 -38.36 -10.05 6.79
C SER A 154 -37.19 -9.43 6.03
N GLU A 155 -37.16 -8.11 5.87
CA GLU A 155 -36.06 -7.39 5.22
C GLU A 155 -34.75 -7.55 6.03
N ALA A 156 -34.83 -7.41 7.35
CA ALA A 156 -33.70 -7.64 8.24
C ALA A 156 -33.19 -9.08 8.18
N ALA A 157 -34.09 -10.07 8.17
CA ALA A 157 -33.72 -11.48 8.03
C ALA A 157 -33.00 -11.74 6.68
N GLN A 158 -33.50 -11.16 5.59
CA GLN A 158 -32.88 -11.29 4.28
C GLN A 158 -31.52 -10.58 4.21
N SER A 159 -31.39 -9.41 4.83
CA SER A 159 -30.10 -8.69 4.95
C SER A 159 -29.08 -9.51 5.75
N ASN A 160 -29.49 -10.13 6.87
CA ASN A 160 -28.63 -10.99 7.67
C ASN A 160 -28.15 -12.24 6.89
N GLN A 161 -29.01 -12.83 6.07
CA GLN A 161 -28.62 -13.93 5.18
C GLN A 161 -27.57 -13.47 4.15
N ARG A 162 -27.75 -12.30 3.52
CA ARG A 162 -26.76 -11.72 2.60
C ARG A 162 -25.43 -11.44 3.31
N LEU A 163 -25.49 -10.87 4.51
CA LEU A 163 -24.29 -10.60 5.30
C LEU A 163 -23.54 -11.89 5.62
N THR A 164 -24.25 -12.96 5.97
CA THR A 164 -23.64 -14.29 6.23
C THR A 164 -22.94 -14.84 4.98
N ALA A 165 -23.56 -14.72 3.80
CA ALA A 165 -22.94 -15.14 2.54
C ALA A 165 -21.65 -14.35 2.24
N LEU A 166 -21.70 -13.01 2.38
CA LEU A 166 -20.53 -12.15 2.17
C LEU A 166 -19.39 -12.45 3.15
N VAL A 167 -19.71 -12.73 4.42
CA VAL A 167 -18.71 -13.12 5.43
C VAL A 167 -18.02 -14.42 5.04
N ASN A 168 -18.76 -15.41 4.53
CA ASN A 168 -18.18 -16.67 4.08
C ASN A 168 -17.28 -16.48 2.85
N GLU A 169 -17.72 -15.70 1.85
CA GLU A 169 -16.89 -15.36 0.68
C GLU A 169 -15.60 -14.65 1.09
N LEU A 170 -15.69 -13.64 1.96
CA LEU A 170 -14.53 -12.89 2.45
C LEU A 170 -13.58 -13.77 3.27
N THR A 171 -14.12 -14.76 3.99
CA THR A 171 -13.31 -15.73 4.73
C THR A 171 -12.50 -16.62 3.78
N LEU A 172 -13.12 -17.11 2.70
CA LEU A 172 -12.43 -17.89 1.67
C LEU A 172 -11.36 -17.07 0.95
N ASP A 173 -11.67 -15.81 0.61
CA ASP A 173 -10.73 -14.91 -0.03
C ASP A 173 -9.53 -14.60 0.86
N ARG A 174 -9.76 -14.34 2.16
CA ARG A 174 -8.69 -14.19 3.15
C ARG A 174 -7.78 -15.42 3.16
N ASP A 175 -8.35 -16.62 3.20
CA ASP A 175 -7.57 -17.86 3.30
C ASP A 175 -6.74 -18.10 2.03
N ARG A 176 -7.30 -17.81 0.86
CA ARG A 176 -6.56 -17.82 -0.41
C ARG A 176 -5.38 -16.85 -0.39
N VAL A 177 -5.61 -15.59 -0.02
CA VAL A 177 -4.57 -14.56 0.03
C VAL A 177 -3.48 -14.93 1.03
N VAL A 178 -3.84 -15.48 2.20
CA VAL A 178 -2.88 -15.97 3.20
C VAL A 178 -2.03 -17.11 2.63
N GLY A 179 -2.65 -18.03 1.87
CA GLY A 179 -1.94 -19.10 1.15
C GLY A 179 -0.94 -18.56 0.14
N GLU A 180 -1.36 -17.66 -0.74
CA GLU A 180 -0.52 -17.01 -1.75
C GLU A 180 0.62 -16.19 -1.13
N MET A 181 0.36 -15.48 -0.02
CA MET A 181 1.39 -14.75 0.71
C MET A 181 2.44 -15.69 1.33
N SER A 182 2.01 -16.87 1.79
CA SER A 182 2.90 -17.88 2.35
C SER A 182 3.82 -18.47 1.28
N THR A 183 3.29 -18.77 0.10
CA THR A 183 4.10 -19.26 -1.03
C THR A 183 5.06 -18.19 -1.54
N LEU A 184 4.59 -16.94 -1.70
CA LEU A 184 5.42 -15.81 -2.12
C LEU A 184 6.60 -15.59 -1.16
N LYS A 185 6.36 -15.71 0.15
CA LYS A 185 7.41 -15.57 1.16
C LYS A 185 8.52 -16.60 1.01
N VAL A 186 8.17 -17.86 0.73
CA VAL A 186 9.14 -18.94 0.46
C VAL A 186 9.92 -18.65 -0.83
N ASP A 187 9.23 -18.26 -1.89
CA ASP A 187 9.87 -17.93 -3.17
C ASP A 187 10.81 -16.73 -3.06
N MET A 188 10.47 -15.73 -2.24
CA MET A 188 11.32 -14.57 -1.99
C MET A 188 12.58 -14.99 -1.23
N ALA A 189 12.46 -15.81 -0.18
CA ALA A 189 13.62 -16.31 0.55
C ALA A 189 14.56 -17.12 -0.36
N LYS A 190 14.01 -17.95 -1.25
CA LYS A 190 14.80 -18.67 -2.25
C LYS A 190 15.54 -17.72 -3.21
N LYS A 191 14.85 -16.71 -3.73
CA LYS A 191 15.49 -15.71 -4.61
C LYS A 191 16.57 -14.90 -3.90
N ASP A 192 16.40 -14.60 -2.61
CA ASP A 192 17.42 -13.92 -1.80
C ASP A 192 18.67 -14.78 -1.64
N GLU A 193 18.52 -16.08 -1.40
CA GLU A 193 19.64 -17.02 -1.37
C GLU A 193 20.36 -17.12 -2.71
N ASP A 194 19.60 -17.25 -3.81
CA ASP A 194 20.16 -17.31 -5.17
C ASP A 194 20.90 -16.01 -5.53
N LEU A 195 20.34 -14.85 -5.16
CA LEU A 195 20.96 -13.54 -5.37
C LEU A 195 22.26 -13.42 -4.57
N LYS A 196 22.29 -13.89 -3.32
CA LYS A 196 23.51 -13.89 -2.49
C LYS A 196 24.61 -14.73 -3.13
N ARG A 197 24.27 -15.94 -3.62
CA ARG A 197 25.22 -16.81 -4.33
C ARG A 197 25.75 -16.16 -5.61
N ALA A 198 24.89 -15.49 -6.37
CA ALA A 198 25.28 -14.77 -7.59
C ALA A 198 26.23 -13.59 -7.28
N LEU A 199 25.96 -12.84 -6.21
CA LEU A 199 26.84 -11.75 -5.76
C LEU A 199 28.22 -12.26 -5.33
N ASP A 200 28.28 -13.36 -4.57
CA ASP A 200 29.56 -13.96 -4.18
C ASP A 200 30.33 -14.51 -5.40
N GLY A 201 29.62 -15.07 -6.38
CA GLY A 201 30.21 -15.49 -7.66
C GLY A 201 30.79 -14.30 -8.45
N SER A 202 30.04 -13.20 -8.51
CA SER A 202 30.47 -11.95 -9.16
C SER A 202 31.74 -11.39 -8.50
N ARG A 203 31.76 -11.30 -7.16
CA ARG A 203 32.93 -10.83 -6.40
C ARG A 203 34.19 -11.65 -6.70
N LYS A 204 34.09 -12.98 -6.69
CA LYS A 204 35.20 -13.88 -7.05
C LYS A 204 35.67 -13.67 -8.49
N SER A 205 34.76 -13.43 -9.43
CA SER A 205 35.12 -13.15 -10.81
C SER A 205 35.84 -11.81 -10.95
N GLU A 206 35.40 -10.79 -10.20
CA GLU A 206 36.05 -9.48 -10.15
C GLU A 206 37.47 -9.56 -9.58
N GLU A 207 37.67 -10.33 -8.51
CA GLU A 207 38.99 -10.59 -7.93
C GLU A 207 39.94 -11.26 -8.94
N ARG A 208 39.44 -12.27 -9.68
CA ARG A 208 40.22 -12.92 -10.75
C ARG A 208 40.57 -11.95 -11.87
N VAL A 209 39.64 -11.10 -12.28
CA VAL A 209 39.88 -10.08 -13.30
C VAL A 209 40.98 -9.12 -12.81
N LYS A 210 40.90 -8.61 -11.58
CA LYS A 210 41.95 -7.73 -11.01
C LYS A 210 43.33 -8.40 -10.99
N MET A 211 43.40 -9.66 -10.62
CA MET A 211 44.65 -10.44 -10.63
C MET A 211 45.20 -10.58 -12.06
N LEU A 212 44.37 -11.01 -13.02
CA LEU A 212 44.78 -11.17 -14.41
C LEU A 212 45.19 -9.85 -15.04
N THR A 213 44.49 -8.75 -14.74
CA THR A 213 44.87 -7.41 -15.18
C THR A 213 46.25 -7.01 -14.65
N SER A 214 46.55 -7.31 -13.39
CA SER A 214 47.87 -7.02 -12.79
C SER A 214 48.99 -7.86 -13.44
N GLN A 215 48.73 -9.14 -13.70
CA GLN A 215 49.67 -10.01 -14.41
C GLN A 215 49.91 -9.55 -15.84
N LEU A 216 48.86 -9.16 -16.56
CA LEU A 216 48.97 -8.64 -17.92
C LEU A 216 49.80 -7.36 -17.96
N GLU A 217 49.60 -6.46 -17.00
CA GLU A 217 50.40 -5.24 -16.90
C GLU A 217 51.87 -5.55 -16.63
N GLY A 218 52.17 -6.49 -15.72
CA GLY A 218 53.54 -6.96 -15.46
C GLY A 218 54.19 -7.60 -16.69
N ALA A 219 53.47 -8.49 -17.38
CA ALA A 219 53.94 -9.13 -18.61
C ALA A 219 54.19 -8.11 -19.72
N ARG A 220 53.33 -7.08 -19.83
CA ARG A 220 53.52 -5.97 -20.77
C ARG A 220 54.79 -5.19 -20.47
N VAL A 221 55.02 -4.82 -19.21
CA VAL A 221 56.25 -4.12 -18.80
C VAL A 221 57.49 -4.97 -19.08
N SER A 222 57.48 -6.25 -18.68
CA SER A 222 58.58 -7.19 -18.95
C SER A 222 58.88 -7.31 -20.44
N ALA A 223 57.85 -7.53 -21.28
CA ALA A 223 58.04 -7.66 -22.72
C ALA A 223 58.58 -6.37 -23.37
N VAL A 224 58.19 -5.19 -22.88
CA VAL A 224 58.72 -3.90 -23.37
C VAL A 224 60.18 -3.73 -22.95
N GLU A 225 60.54 -4.12 -21.73
CA GLU A 225 61.93 -4.04 -21.23
C GLU A 225 62.85 -5.07 -21.92
N GLU A 226 62.38 -6.30 -22.12
CA GLU A 226 63.08 -7.34 -22.89
C GLU A 226 63.31 -6.90 -24.33
N PHE A 227 62.30 -6.30 -24.98
CA PHE A 227 62.47 -5.77 -26.33
C PHE A 227 63.52 -4.65 -26.37
N LYS A 228 63.47 -3.67 -25.45
CA LYS A 228 64.47 -2.60 -25.35
C LYS A 228 65.88 -3.11 -25.10
N SER A 229 66.02 -4.26 -24.44
CA SER A 229 67.31 -4.89 -24.15
C SER A 229 67.76 -5.86 -25.24
N SER A 230 66.94 -6.09 -26.27
CA SER A 230 67.25 -6.99 -27.37
C SER A 230 68.07 -6.27 -28.44
N GLU A 231 68.99 -6.99 -29.07
CA GLU A 231 69.76 -6.50 -30.22
C GLU A 231 68.85 -5.98 -31.35
N ALA A 232 67.67 -6.58 -31.53
CA ALA A 232 66.70 -6.14 -32.52
C ALA A 232 66.24 -4.68 -32.29
N TYR A 233 66.20 -4.21 -31.05
CA TYR A 233 65.90 -2.80 -30.74
C TYR A 233 67.04 -1.88 -31.17
N ASP A 234 68.28 -2.24 -30.83
CA ASP A 234 69.47 -1.49 -31.22
C ASP A 234 69.66 -1.49 -32.75
N ASP A 235 69.43 -2.61 -33.42
CA ASP A 235 69.42 -2.75 -34.88
C ASP A 235 68.41 -1.81 -35.54
N VAL A 236 67.17 -1.82 -35.04
CA VAL A 236 66.11 -0.96 -35.54
C VAL A 236 66.49 0.51 -35.32
N ASN A 237 66.96 0.85 -34.12
CA ASN A 237 67.32 2.21 -33.76
C ASN A 237 68.50 2.73 -34.58
N THR A 238 69.54 1.90 -34.77
CA THR A 238 70.70 2.16 -35.62
C THR A 238 70.28 2.35 -37.08
N ARG A 239 69.40 1.49 -37.59
CA ARG A 239 68.88 1.63 -38.96
C ARG A 239 68.10 2.93 -39.16
N TYR A 240 67.27 3.34 -38.19
CA TYR A 240 66.58 4.63 -38.22
C TYR A 240 67.55 5.81 -38.10
N PHE A 241 68.55 5.73 -37.22
CA PHE A 241 69.60 6.73 -37.09
C PHE A 241 70.37 6.92 -38.41
N LEU A 242 70.87 5.84 -39.00
CA LEU A 242 71.61 5.88 -40.28
C LEU A 242 70.74 6.42 -41.42
N SER A 243 69.46 6.03 -41.46
CA SER A 243 68.50 6.54 -42.46
C SER A 243 68.27 8.05 -42.30
N GLY A 244 68.07 8.51 -41.05
CA GLY A 244 67.90 9.93 -40.72
C GLY A 244 69.16 10.76 -40.99
N PHE A 245 70.33 10.24 -40.61
CA PHE A 245 71.63 10.86 -40.89
C PHE A 245 71.88 10.99 -42.39
N SER A 246 71.58 9.93 -43.16
CA SER A 246 71.69 9.96 -44.62
C SER A 246 70.73 10.97 -45.25
N LEU A 247 69.52 11.11 -44.70
CA LEU A 247 68.56 12.13 -45.13
C LEU A 247 69.07 13.55 -44.85
N LEU A 248 69.64 13.78 -43.66
CA LEU A 248 70.26 15.05 -43.28
C LEU A 248 71.39 15.43 -44.23
N LYS A 249 72.31 14.49 -44.53
CA LYS A 249 73.42 14.74 -45.47
C LYS A 249 72.93 15.20 -46.84
N LYS A 250 71.84 14.61 -47.35
CA LYS A 250 71.21 15.03 -48.61
C LYS A 250 70.68 16.46 -48.52
N GLN A 251 69.93 16.79 -47.47
CA GLN A 251 69.36 18.13 -47.27
C GLN A 251 70.42 19.23 -47.11
N VAL A 252 71.48 18.94 -46.34
CA VAL A 252 72.55 19.92 -46.11
C VAL A 252 73.37 20.15 -47.37
N LYS A 253 73.68 19.09 -48.15
CA LYS A 253 74.36 19.22 -49.45
C LYS A 253 73.54 20.03 -50.47
N GLU A 254 72.21 19.91 -50.42
CA GLU A 254 71.31 20.72 -51.24
C GLU A 254 71.35 22.21 -50.86
N LYS A 255 71.43 22.53 -49.56
CA LYS A 255 71.44 23.91 -49.05
C LYS A 255 72.81 24.58 -49.09
N PHE A 256 73.89 23.82 -48.89
CA PHE A 256 75.26 24.31 -48.81
C PHE A 256 76.16 23.44 -49.70
N PRO A 257 76.16 23.66 -51.03
CA PRO A 257 76.88 22.81 -51.97
C PRO A 257 78.41 22.86 -51.82
N GLU A 258 78.92 23.92 -51.19
CA GLU A 258 80.36 24.20 -51.07
C GLU A 258 81.03 23.50 -49.88
N LEU A 259 80.24 22.99 -48.92
CA LEU A 259 80.77 22.27 -47.75
C LEU A 259 80.73 20.76 -48.00
N ASP A 260 81.86 20.09 -47.77
CA ASP A 260 81.95 18.63 -47.87
C ASP A 260 81.54 17.95 -46.56
N PHE A 261 80.28 17.52 -46.49
CA PHE A 261 79.75 16.76 -45.36
C PHE A 261 80.05 15.24 -45.43
N ASN A 262 80.82 14.78 -46.43
CA ASN A 262 81.24 13.37 -46.46
C ASN A 262 82.35 13.06 -45.47
N VAL A 263 83.03 14.08 -44.95
CA VAL A 263 84.00 13.95 -43.84
C VAL A 263 83.36 13.39 -42.57
N PHE A 264 82.06 13.61 -42.36
CA PHE A 264 81.33 13.04 -41.23
C PHE A 264 80.79 11.66 -41.58
N GLN A 265 81.34 10.65 -40.92
CA GLN A 265 80.88 9.25 -40.95
C GLN A 265 80.23 8.88 -39.60
N PRO A 266 79.22 7.99 -39.60
CA PRO A 266 78.76 7.34 -38.37
C PRO A 266 79.95 6.65 -37.67
N PHE A 267 79.96 6.64 -36.35
CA PHE A 267 81.04 6.10 -35.53
C PHE A 267 81.27 4.59 -35.80
N ASP A 268 82.53 4.16 -35.80
CA ASP A 268 82.94 2.74 -35.77
C ASP A 268 83.11 2.32 -34.30
N ASP A 269 82.51 1.21 -33.91
CA ASP A 269 82.18 0.84 -32.51
C ASP A 269 83.40 0.47 -31.60
N ASP A 270 84.63 0.53 -32.11
CA ASP A 270 85.83 0.00 -31.45
C ASP A 270 86.56 0.99 -30.50
N GLU A 271 86.09 2.23 -30.33
CA GLU A 271 86.85 3.29 -29.62
C GLU A 271 86.25 3.78 -28.28
N SER A 272 85.27 3.08 -27.69
CA SER A 272 84.60 3.55 -26.46
C SER A 272 84.80 2.63 -25.24
N THR A 273 85.87 2.88 -24.48
CA THR A 273 85.94 2.52 -23.05
C THR A 273 85.78 3.80 -22.23
N ILE A 274 84.69 3.91 -21.46
CA ILE A 274 84.60 4.91 -20.41
C ILE A 274 85.54 4.46 -19.28
N PRO A 275 86.45 5.31 -18.75
CA PRO A 275 87.32 4.90 -17.66
C PRO A 275 86.47 4.67 -16.41
N ALA A 276 86.59 3.48 -15.82
CA ALA A 276 86.07 3.20 -14.50
C ALA A 276 86.79 4.11 -13.48
N GLY A 277 86.06 5.05 -12.89
CA GLY A 277 86.54 5.83 -11.76
C GLY A 277 86.49 4.98 -10.50
N GLU A 278 87.61 4.35 -10.17
CA GLU A 278 87.85 3.70 -8.88
C GLU A 278 88.37 4.76 -7.89
N GLY A 279 87.54 5.07 -6.89
CA GLY A 279 87.84 5.95 -5.76
C GLY A 279 87.29 5.31 -4.49
N ASP A 280 88.22 4.95 -3.62
CA ASP A 280 88.12 4.15 -2.41
C ASP A 280 87.26 4.77 -1.28
N VAL A 281 86.46 3.91 -0.66
CA VAL A 281 85.97 3.80 0.74
C VAL A 281 85.83 5.06 1.62
N GLU A 282 84.60 5.34 2.05
CA GLU A 282 84.34 5.84 3.41
C GLU A 282 83.22 5.01 4.07
N THR A 283 83.64 4.12 4.97
CA THR A 283 82.79 3.38 5.90
C THR A 283 82.43 4.32 7.07
N LEU A 284 81.14 4.55 7.32
CA LEU A 284 80.64 5.07 8.60
C LEU A 284 79.60 4.08 9.19
N PRO A 285 79.54 3.96 10.53
CA PRO A 285 79.16 2.74 11.24
C PRO A 285 77.66 2.64 11.57
N ASN A 286 77.25 1.43 11.90
CA ASN A 286 75.95 1.12 12.50
C ASN A 286 75.80 1.66 13.94
N ASP A 287 74.64 2.32 14.18
CA ASP A 287 73.67 2.25 15.30
C ASP A 287 74.05 2.75 16.73
N PRO A 288 73.14 3.43 17.47
CA PRO A 288 72.07 2.72 18.19
C PRO A 288 70.70 3.46 18.33
N GLN A 289 69.61 2.69 18.25
CA GLN A 289 68.54 2.56 19.27
C GLN A 289 67.82 3.85 19.76
N MET A 290 66.51 3.93 19.47
CA MET A 290 65.52 4.53 20.36
C MET A 290 64.46 3.48 20.64
N ASP A 291 64.52 2.92 21.85
CA ASP A 291 63.52 2.02 22.41
C ASP A 291 62.21 2.74 22.75
N ASP A 292 61.17 1.91 22.74
CA ASP A 292 60.01 1.87 23.64
C ASP A 292 58.89 2.92 23.53
N ASP A 293 57.81 2.46 22.88
CA ASP A 293 56.55 2.08 23.54
C ASP A 293 56.24 2.68 24.92
N ALA A 294 55.10 3.39 24.98
CA ALA A 294 54.05 3.28 26.02
C ALA A 294 53.02 4.40 25.78
N ALA A 295 51.70 4.24 25.95
CA ALA A 295 50.84 3.11 26.24
C ALA A 295 49.40 3.67 26.21
N SER A 296 48.43 2.76 26.09
CA SER A 296 46.99 2.88 26.40
C SER A 296 46.05 3.47 25.34
#